data_AF-A0A521KGX2-F1
#
_entry.id   AF-A0A521KGX2-F1
#
_cell.length_a   1.000
_cell.length_b   1.000
_cell.length_c   1.000
_cell.angle_alpha   90.00
_cell.angle_beta   90.00
_cell.angle_gamma   90.00
#
_symmetry.space_group_name_H-M   'P 1'
#
loop_
_entity.id
_entity.type
_entity.pdbx_description
1 polymer ?
#
loop_
_entity_poly.entity_id
_entity_poly.type
_entity_poly.pdbx_seq_one_letter_code
_entity_poly.pdbx_strand_id
1 'polypeptide(L)'
;MRTTSRATWSTRRTVRPRRRATGITVRGRSARSPSMAARSEARRGTTVGLRDRKPTTTEEYQAYRTRLNNWGKWGAEDQFGTLNYIDANVRQRAAALVREGRTVSCANPLATAAAVPDTKRNGRPADHRMTVNPGSTVDYVGVSYHGFVNTHIDALCHIFAANGGPMWNNRPASLVTEAGAGANSIDVWRDGIVTRGILYDIPKMRGHDHVRIGEPVEGWHLEDWAKQQGLTPQPGDAVLIRSGSAPFWRANPGFEMAMPLNTPGVAVSVLEFLHDTGAALMGWDLQEASGQEYTGERIPLHAIAIPHMGLPLLDNANFEGLSAVCAETGRYEFMLTIAPLVVLGGTGSPVNPIAMF
;
A
#
# COMPACT_ATOMS: atom_id res chain seq x y z
N MET A 1 -20.79 59.22 -28.86
CA MET A 1 -19.86 59.16 -27.71
C MET A 1 -19.23 57.77 -27.71
N ARG A 2 -18.00 57.65 -28.20
CA ARG A 2 -16.74 57.41 -27.44
C ARG A 2 -16.78 56.05 -26.70
N THR A 3 -15.88 55.09 -26.90
CA THR A 3 -14.47 55.13 -27.35
C THR A 3 -14.00 53.72 -27.68
N THR A 4 -13.32 53.57 -28.83
CA THR A 4 -12.50 52.39 -29.20
C THR A 4 -11.16 52.45 -28.47
N SER A 5 -10.79 51.39 -27.75
CA SER A 5 -9.45 51.20 -27.18
C SER A 5 -8.65 50.23 -28.06
N ARG A 6 -7.63 50.75 -28.75
CA ARG A 6 -6.55 49.99 -29.37
C ARG A 6 -5.39 49.93 -28.38
N ALA A 7 -5.00 48.73 -27.96
CA ALA A 7 -3.75 48.53 -27.23
C ALA A 7 -2.63 48.14 -28.21
N THR A 8 -1.63 49.00 -28.28
CA THR A 8 -0.39 48.86 -29.06
C THR A 8 0.56 47.86 -28.39
N TRP A 9 1.03 46.88 -29.15
CA TRP A 9 2.14 46.01 -28.76
C TRP A 9 3.48 46.74 -28.99
N SER A 10 4.23 46.95 -27.91
CA SER A 10 5.58 47.50 -27.92
C SER A 10 6.60 46.37 -27.89
N THR A 11 7.35 46.23 -28.98
CA THR A 11 8.49 45.30 -29.13
C THR A 11 9.67 45.76 -28.27
N ARG A 12 10.02 45.00 -27.23
CA ARG A 12 11.31 45.17 -26.53
C ARG A 12 12.36 44.25 -27.13
N ARG A 13 13.38 44.91 -27.67
CA ARG A 13 14.65 44.37 -28.18
C ARG A 13 15.37 43.51 -27.14
N THR A 14 15.88 42.40 -27.63
CA THR A 14 16.87 41.50 -27.03
C THR A 14 18.19 42.23 -26.77
N VAL A 15 18.70 42.12 -25.54
CA VAL A 15 20.08 42.48 -25.18
C VAL A 15 20.73 41.26 -24.53
N ARG A 16 21.71 40.67 -25.24
CA ARG A 16 22.64 39.67 -24.71
C ARG A 16 23.71 40.36 -23.86
N PRO A 17 24.06 39.88 -22.66
CA PRO A 17 25.32 40.24 -22.03
C PRO A 17 26.43 39.25 -22.39
N ARG A 18 27.60 39.84 -22.66
CA ARG A 18 28.87 39.20 -23.01
C ARG A 18 29.45 38.40 -21.84
N ARG A 19 30.06 37.25 -22.18
CA ARG A 19 30.92 36.46 -21.30
C ARG A 19 32.13 37.28 -20.84
N ARG A 20 32.40 37.29 -19.53
CA ARG A 20 33.72 37.56 -18.96
C ARG A 20 34.18 36.31 -18.22
N ALA A 21 35.36 35.83 -18.59
CA ALA A 21 36.07 34.77 -17.90
C ALA A 21 36.83 35.38 -16.71
N THR A 22 36.62 34.81 -15.53
CA THR A 22 37.53 34.96 -14.38
C THR A 22 37.74 33.57 -13.81
N GLY A 23 38.97 33.06 -13.96
CA GLY A 23 39.41 31.80 -13.39
C GLY A 23 39.56 31.93 -11.88
N ILE A 24 38.93 31.02 -11.14
CA ILE A 24 39.26 30.73 -9.75
C ILE A 24 39.39 29.22 -9.65
N THR A 25 40.62 28.78 -9.42
CA THR A 25 41.00 27.39 -9.17
C THR A 25 40.64 27.04 -7.73
N VAL A 26 39.61 26.23 -7.52
CA VAL A 26 39.33 25.59 -6.22
C VAL A 26 39.67 24.11 -6.34
N ARG A 27 40.77 23.70 -5.70
CA ARG A 27 41.10 22.28 -5.47
C ARG A 27 40.13 21.72 -4.42
N GLY A 28 39.04 21.10 -4.87
CA GLY A 28 38.17 20.27 -4.03
C GLY A 28 38.50 18.79 -4.22
N ARG A 29 39.01 18.13 -3.17
CA ARG A 29 39.14 16.67 -3.12
C ARG A 29 37.74 16.06 -3.26
N SER A 30 37.49 15.36 -4.36
CA SER A 30 36.34 14.48 -4.54
C SER A 30 36.45 13.32 -3.54
N ALA A 31 35.68 13.39 -2.46
CA ALA A 31 35.33 12.21 -1.69
C ALA A 31 34.31 11.42 -2.54
N ARG A 32 34.73 10.26 -3.05
CA ARG A 32 33.82 9.33 -3.71
C ARG A 32 32.73 8.92 -2.71
N SER A 33 31.49 9.27 -3.00
CA SER A 33 30.32 8.70 -2.34
C SER A 33 30.33 7.17 -2.54
N PRO A 34 30.10 6.36 -1.51
CA PRO A 34 30.03 4.91 -1.68
C PRO A 34 28.84 4.57 -2.59
N SER A 35 29.00 3.56 -3.45
CA SER A 35 27.93 3.04 -4.30
C SER A 35 26.73 2.58 -3.45
N MET A 36 25.52 2.58 -4.03
CA MET A 36 24.32 2.07 -3.35
C MET A 36 24.48 0.64 -2.82
N ALA A 37 25.31 -0.20 -3.45
CA ALA A 37 25.64 -1.54 -2.97
C ALA A 37 26.35 -1.54 -1.60
N ALA A 38 27.28 -0.61 -1.36
CA ALA A 38 27.96 -0.50 -0.07
C ALA A 38 27.05 0.04 1.05
N ARG A 39 26.00 0.79 0.70
CA ARG A 39 24.97 1.23 1.66
C ARG A 39 23.98 0.12 2.03
N SER A 40 23.83 -0.92 1.21
CA SER A 40 22.96 -2.06 1.53
C SER A 40 23.63 -3.04 2.51
N GLU A 41 24.96 -3.14 2.53
CA GLU A 41 25.69 -3.95 3.51
C GLU A 41 25.73 -3.31 4.90
N ALA A 42 25.85 -1.98 5.00
CA ALA A 42 25.94 -1.26 6.27
C ALA A 42 24.60 -1.15 7.04
N ARG A 43 23.46 -1.45 6.40
CA ARG A 43 22.13 -1.53 7.06
C ARG A 43 21.82 -2.89 7.67
N ARG A 44 22.74 -3.86 7.63
CA ARG A 44 22.63 -5.16 8.32
C ARG A 44 22.79 -5.02 9.85
N GLY A 45 22.06 -4.09 10.48
CA GLY A 45 21.65 -4.17 11.87
C GLY A 45 20.47 -5.14 11.89
N THR A 46 20.79 -6.40 12.10
CA THR A 46 19.98 -7.56 11.74
C THR A 46 18.78 -7.69 12.68
N THR A 47 17.59 -7.48 12.14
CA THR A 47 16.30 -7.96 12.62
C THR A 47 16.41 -9.40 13.12
N VAL A 48 16.18 -9.63 14.42
CA VAL A 48 16.39 -10.94 15.07
C VAL A 48 15.29 -11.93 14.65
N GLY A 49 14.02 -11.53 14.71
CA GLY A 49 12.86 -12.35 14.32
C GLY A 49 12.91 -12.94 12.90
N LEU A 50 13.09 -12.10 11.86
CA LEU A 50 13.08 -12.56 10.46
C LEU A 50 14.19 -13.58 10.15
N ARG A 51 15.39 -13.37 10.70
CA ARG A 51 16.55 -14.26 10.47
C ARG A 51 16.44 -15.57 11.22
N ASP A 52 15.97 -15.51 12.45
CA ASP A 52 15.84 -16.68 13.32
C ASP A 52 14.58 -17.49 13.02
N ARG A 53 13.72 -17.00 12.11
CA ARG A 53 12.43 -17.62 11.72
C ARG A 53 11.54 -17.90 12.94
N LYS A 54 11.47 -16.92 13.83
CA LYS A 54 10.66 -16.98 15.05
C LYS A 54 9.54 -15.96 14.96
N PRO A 55 8.33 -16.28 15.46
CA PRO A 55 7.29 -15.28 15.63
C PRO A 55 7.81 -14.08 16.43
N THR A 56 7.40 -12.89 16.03
CA THR A 56 7.78 -11.64 16.68
C THR A 56 7.37 -11.66 18.16
N THR A 57 8.30 -11.38 19.08
CA THR A 57 7.97 -11.27 20.51
C THR A 57 7.32 -9.94 20.84
N THR A 58 6.70 -9.81 22.01
CA THR A 58 6.14 -8.52 22.47
C THR A 58 7.20 -7.44 22.56
N GLU A 59 8.40 -7.75 23.04
CA GLU A 59 9.52 -6.79 23.11
C GLU A 59 9.95 -6.33 21.72
N GLU A 60 10.06 -7.25 20.76
CA GLU A 60 10.39 -6.92 19.37
C GLU A 60 9.31 -6.03 18.74
N TYR A 61 8.03 -6.39 18.92
CA TYR A 61 6.91 -5.60 18.44
C TYR A 61 6.90 -4.18 19.03
N GLN A 62 7.18 -4.04 20.33
CA GLN A 62 7.31 -2.72 20.95
C GLN A 62 8.46 -1.92 20.33
N ALA A 63 9.59 -2.57 20.04
CA ALA A 63 10.74 -1.94 19.39
C ALA A 63 10.47 -1.51 17.93
N TYR A 64 9.48 -2.09 17.24
CA TYR A 64 9.17 -1.72 15.84
C TYR A 64 8.78 -0.25 15.69
N ARG A 65 8.14 0.35 16.71
CA ARG A 65 7.72 1.77 16.72
C ARG A 65 8.89 2.74 16.53
N THR A 66 10.09 2.31 16.90
CA THR A 66 11.34 3.06 16.69
C THR A 66 12.14 2.48 15.54
N ARG A 67 12.29 1.15 15.48
CA ARG A 67 13.20 0.48 14.54
C ARG A 67 12.71 0.52 13.09
N LEU A 68 11.41 0.48 12.87
CA LEU A 68 10.79 0.52 11.53
C LEU A 68 10.27 1.92 11.18
N ASN A 69 10.56 2.91 12.02
CA ASN A 69 10.01 4.26 11.88
C ASN A 69 10.68 5.03 10.73
N ASN A 70 9.87 5.61 9.84
CA ASN A 70 10.34 6.41 8.70
C ASN A 70 10.07 7.92 8.86
N TRP A 71 9.70 8.41 10.05
CA TRP A 71 9.43 9.84 10.24
C TRP A 71 10.64 10.70 9.87
N GLY A 72 10.38 11.81 9.19
CA GLY A 72 11.39 12.72 8.69
C GLY A 72 12.22 12.20 7.51
N LYS A 73 12.08 10.93 7.10
CA LYS A 73 12.87 10.33 6.01
C LYS A 73 12.74 11.07 4.67
N TRP A 74 11.54 11.54 4.37
CA TRP A 74 11.23 12.30 3.15
C TRP A 74 10.93 13.78 3.44
N GLY A 75 11.34 14.27 4.62
CA GLY A 75 11.07 15.63 5.09
C GLY A 75 9.91 15.72 6.08
N ALA A 76 9.91 16.77 6.90
CA ALA A 76 8.93 16.97 7.97
C ALA A 76 7.50 17.22 7.47
N GLU A 77 7.35 17.70 6.23
CA GLU A 77 6.04 17.97 5.63
C GLU A 77 5.52 16.82 4.76
N ASP A 78 6.26 15.71 4.67
CA ASP A 78 5.84 14.56 3.87
C ASP A 78 4.48 14.01 4.32
N GLN A 79 3.66 13.65 3.32
CA GLN A 79 2.34 13.01 3.45
C GLN A 79 2.21 11.79 2.52
N PHE A 80 3.26 11.43 1.77
CA PHE A 80 3.27 10.30 0.84
C PHE A 80 3.73 8.99 1.50
N GLY A 81 4.55 9.07 2.56
CA GLY A 81 5.09 7.88 3.21
C GLY A 81 5.93 7.02 2.28
N THR A 82 5.80 5.71 2.35
CA THR A 82 6.58 4.76 1.53
C THR A 82 6.28 4.86 0.04
N LEU A 83 5.18 5.49 -0.39
CA LEU A 83 4.95 5.77 -1.81
C LEU A 83 6.01 6.69 -2.43
N ASN A 84 6.77 7.43 -1.61
CA ASN A 84 7.95 8.17 -2.07
C ASN A 84 9.05 7.26 -2.66
N TYR A 85 9.03 5.95 -2.40
CA TYR A 85 9.92 5.03 -3.11
C TYR A 85 9.59 4.90 -4.60
N ILE A 86 8.36 5.22 -5.01
CA ILE A 86 7.89 5.16 -6.40
C ILE A 86 8.31 6.43 -7.13
N ASP A 87 9.53 6.43 -7.66
CA ASP A 87 10.03 7.47 -8.55
C ASP A 87 9.64 7.22 -10.03
N ALA A 88 10.13 8.06 -10.94
CA ALA A 88 9.91 7.88 -12.38
C ALA A 88 10.52 6.57 -12.90
N ASN A 89 11.66 6.15 -12.35
CA ASN A 89 12.34 4.93 -12.77
C ASN A 89 11.55 3.69 -12.36
N VAL A 90 10.96 3.67 -11.16
CA VAL A 90 10.07 2.57 -10.71
C VAL A 90 8.88 2.45 -11.66
N ARG A 91 8.23 3.57 -12.02
CA ARG A 91 7.11 3.58 -12.98
C ARG A 91 7.53 3.03 -14.35
N GLN A 92 8.69 3.43 -14.86
CA GLN A 92 9.21 2.92 -16.13
C GLN A 92 9.53 1.42 -16.07
N ARG A 93 10.14 0.94 -14.98
CA ARG A 93 10.41 -0.50 -14.79
C ARG A 93 9.11 -1.30 -14.72
N ALA A 94 8.09 -0.79 -14.04
CA ALA A 94 6.77 -1.40 -13.99
C ALA A 94 6.13 -1.46 -15.38
N ALA A 95 6.12 -0.34 -16.13
CA ALA A 95 5.59 -0.30 -17.49
C ALA A 95 6.29 -1.28 -18.44
N ALA A 96 7.60 -1.48 -18.27
CA ALA A 96 8.37 -2.45 -19.07
C ALA A 96 8.01 -3.93 -18.81
N LEU A 97 7.24 -4.22 -17.75
CA LEU A 97 6.71 -5.56 -17.49
C LEU A 97 5.51 -5.88 -18.38
N VAL A 98 4.84 -4.89 -18.98
CA VAL A 98 3.70 -5.11 -19.85
C VAL A 98 4.17 -5.63 -21.21
N ARG A 99 3.84 -6.88 -21.52
CA ARG A 99 4.21 -7.55 -22.78
C ARG A 99 3.00 -8.05 -23.55
N GLU A 100 2.01 -8.56 -22.84
CA GLU A 100 0.83 -9.21 -23.42
C GLU A 100 -0.39 -8.28 -23.39
N GLY A 101 -0.36 -7.27 -22.52
CA GLY A 101 -1.49 -6.36 -22.32
C GLY A 101 -2.65 -7.00 -21.57
N ARG A 102 -2.47 -8.21 -21.02
CA ARG A 102 -3.47 -8.91 -20.23
C ARG A 102 -3.65 -8.20 -18.89
N THR A 103 -4.90 -7.85 -18.58
CA THR A 103 -5.26 -7.19 -17.32
C THR A 103 -6.00 -8.16 -16.39
N VAL A 104 -5.78 -7.97 -15.09
CA VAL A 104 -6.49 -8.68 -14.03
C VAL A 104 -6.94 -7.67 -12.99
N SER A 105 -8.25 -7.63 -12.72
CA SER A 105 -8.78 -6.90 -11.58
C SER A 105 -8.46 -7.68 -10.30
N CYS A 106 -7.93 -6.96 -9.32
CA CYS A 106 -7.64 -7.50 -7.99
C CYS A 106 -8.64 -6.99 -6.95
N ALA A 107 -9.86 -6.62 -7.36
CA ALA A 107 -10.91 -6.18 -6.45
C ALA A 107 -12.01 -7.23 -6.29
N ASN A 108 -12.53 -7.31 -5.08
CA ASN A 108 -13.82 -7.92 -4.85
C ASN A 108 -14.93 -7.06 -5.46
N PRO A 109 -16.05 -7.66 -5.91
CA PRO A 109 -17.27 -6.92 -6.16
C PRO A 109 -17.63 -6.06 -4.94
N LEU A 110 -18.21 -4.89 -5.19
CA LEU A 110 -18.70 -4.04 -4.12
C LEU A 110 -19.66 -4.84 -3.23
N ALA A 111 -19.41 -4.86 -1.92
CA ALA A 111 -20.08 -5.75 -0.98
C ALA A 111 -21.49 -5.27 -0.63
N THR A 112 -22.40 -5.32 -1.62
CA THR A 112 -23.84 -5.12 -1.40
C THR A 112 -24.42 -6.30 -0.60
N ALA A 113 -25.63 -6.13 -0.07
CA ALA A 113 -26.34 -7.22 0.62
C ALA A 113 -26.59 -8.44 -0.30
N ALA A 114 -26.62 -8.25 -1.62
CA ALA A 114 -26.72 -9.36 -2.57
C ALA A 114 -25.37 -10.03 -2.83
N ALA A 115 -24.28 -9.25 -2.91
CA ALA A 115 -22.95 -9.78 -3.19
C ALA A 115 -22.36 -10.53 -1.99
N VAL A 116 -22.57 -10.03 -0.77
CA VAL A 116 -22.17 -10.69 0.48
C VAL A 116 -23.37 -10.66 1.44
N PRO A 117 -24.26 -11.67 1.37
CA PRO A 117 -25.51 -11.70 2.13
C PRO A 117 -25.34 -12.07 3.61
N ASP A 118 -24.21 -12.69 3.97
CA ASP A 118 -23.91 -13.00 5.36
C ASP A 118 -23.63 -11.70 6.14
N THR A 119 -24.57 -11.33 7.01
CA THR A 119 -24.52 -10.11 7.82
C THR A 119 -23.45 -10.15 8.91
N LYS A 120 -22.93 -11.35 9.26
CA LYS A 120 -21.80 -11.49 10.17
C LYS A 120 -20.49 -11.10 9.50
N ARG A 121 -20.36 -11.43 8.20
CA ARG A 121 -19.22 -11.04 7.38
C ARG A 121 -19.35 -9.60 6.85
N ASN A 122 -20.55 -9.17 6.51
CA ASN A 122 -20.85 -7.86 5.94
C ASN A 122 -21.90 -7.10 6.79
N GLY A 123 -21.47 -6.60 7.95
CA GLY A 123 -22.36 -5.87 8.87
C GLY A 123 -22.81 -4.49 8.37
N ARG A 124 -22.19 -3.95 7.31
CA ARG A 124 -22.51 -2.65 6.70
C ARG A 124 -22.45 -2.75 5.18
N PRO A 125 -23.46 -3.41 4.55
CA PRO A 125 -23.46 -3.61 3.11
C PRO A 125 -23.46 -2.28 2.36
N ALA A 126 -22.79 -2.26 1.21
CA ALA A 126 -22.83 -1.13 0.30
C ALA A 126 -24.23 -0.94 -0.28
N ASP A 127 -24.64 0.32 -0.42
CA ASP A 127 -25.79 0.71 -1.20
C ASP A 127 -25.43 0.66 -2.69
N HIS A 128 -26.26 -0.02 -3.47
CA HIS A 128 -26.31 0.12 -4.92
C HIS A 128 -27.77 0.22 -5.34
N ARG A 129 -28.17 1.42 -5.77
CA ARG A 129 -29.56 1.72 -6.13
C ARG A 129 -29.61 2.22 -7.55
N MET A 130 -30.43 1.60 -8.38
CA MET A 130 -30.64 2.00 -9.76
C MET A 130 -31.99 2.69 -9.92
N THR A 131 -31.99 3.79 -10.69
CA THR A 131 -33.22 4.42 -11.17
C THR A 131 -33.31 4.20 -12.67
N VAL A 132 -34.44 3.66 -13.14
CA VAL A 132 -34.72 3.42 -14.56
C VAL A 132 -35.77 4.43 -15.03
N ASN A 133 -35.40 5.22 -16.02
CA ASN A 133 -36.27 6.13 -16.76
C ASN A 133 -36.46 5.60 -18.20
N PRO A 134 -37.49 6.02 -18.95
CA PRO A 134 -37.74 5.52 -20.30
C PRO A 134 -36.57 5.62 -21.29
N GLY A 135 -35.61 6.52 -21.07
CA GLY A 135 -34.44 6.71 -21.94
C GLY A 135 -33.09 6.65 -21.22
N SER A 136 -33.05 6.36 -19.92
CA SER A 136 -31.78 6.33 -19.17
C SER A 136 -31.87 5.51 -17.89
N THR A 137 -30.72 4.99 -17.47
CA THR A 137 -30.53 4.40 -16.15
C THR A 137 -29.43 5.15 -15.42
N VAL A 138 -29.59 5.36 -14.12
CA VAL A 138 -28.58 6.02 -13.27
C VAL A 138 -28.39 5.24 -11.98
N ASP A 139 -27.19 5.33 -11.41
CA ASP A 139 -26.78 4.60 -10.21
C ASP A 139 -26.50 5.58 -9.06
N TYR A 140 -26.89 5.18 -7.86
CA TYR A 140 -26.37 5.70 -6.60
C TYR A 140 -25.57 4.61 -5.91
N VAL A 141 -24.36 4.96 -5.47
CA VAL A 141 -23.48 4.07 -4.71
C VAL A 141 -23.09 4.74 -3.40
N GLY A 142 -23.30 4.04 -2.29
CA GLY A 142 -22.82 4.42 -0.96
C GLY A 142 -22.05 3.25 -0.35
N VAL A 143 -20.89 3.49 0.25
CA VAL A 143 -20.01 2.39 0.70
C VAL A 143 -19.31 2.72 2.01
N SER A 144 -19.37 1.77 2.95
CA SER A 144 -18.49 1.71 4.12
C SER A 144 -17.39 0.69 3.81
N TYR A 145 -16.19 1.19 3.48
CA TYR A 145 -15.12 0.34 2.93
C TYR A 145 -14.11 -0.13 3.98
N HIS A 146 -13.86 0.65 5.04
CA HIS A 146 -13.05 0.20 6.17
C HIS A 146 -13.77 -0.94 6.91
N GLY A 147 -13.27 -2.16 6.71
CA GLY A 147 -13.90 -3.42 7.12
C GLY A 147 -13.27 -4.62 6.40
N PHE A 148 -13.97 -5.75 6.35
CA PHE A 148 -13.40 -7.05 5.95
C PHE A 148 -13.80 -7.55 4.55
N VAL A 149 -14.58 -6.76 3.79
CA VAL A 149 -15.25 -7.26 2.57
C VAL A 149 -15.00 -6.43 1.31
N ASN A 150 -14.82 -5.12 1.45
CA ASN A 150 -14.58 -4.24 0.32
C ASN A 150 -13.09 -4.10 0.06
N THR A 151 -12.66 -4.20 -1.19
CA THR A 151 -11.29 -3.87 -1.58
C THR A 151 -11.07 -2.37 -1.44
N HIS A 152 -10.14 -1.95 -0.59
CA HIS A 152 -9.88 -0.54 -0.32
C HIS A 152 -8.42 -0.31 0.04
N ILE A 153 -7.96 0.94 -0.09
CA ILE A 153 -6.64 1.35 0.37
C ILE A 153 -6.76 2.35 1.51
N ASP A 154 -6.01 2.13 2.57
CA ASP A 154 -5.97 3.00 3.74
C ASP A 154 -4.97 4.13 3.56
N ALA A 155 -5.43 5.36 3.85
CA ALA A 155 -4.58 6.54 3.86
C ALA A 155 -3.79 6.64 5.16
N LEU A 156 -2.77 7.50 5.19
CA LEU A 156 -1.87 7.62 6.35
C LEU A 156 -2.49 8.36 7.55
N CYS A 157 -3.71 8.85 7.41
CA CYS A 157 -4.55 9.36 8.50
C CYS A 157 -5.55 8.32 9.04
N HIS A 158 -5.60 7.09 8.50
CA HIS A 158 -6.58 6.09 8.91
C HIS A 158 -6.36 5.61 10.35
N ILE A 159 -5.11 5.30 10.69
CA ILE A 159 -4.69 4.73 11.98
C ILE A 159 -3.65 5.63 12.64
N PHE A 160 -3.82 5.80 13.95
CA PHE A 160 -2.93 6.61 14.78
C PHE A 160 -1.98 5.72 15.58
N ALA A 161 -0.87 6.28 16.03
CA ALA A 161 -0.02 5.60 16.99
C ALA A 161 -0.80 5.30 18.29
N ALA A 162 -0.33 4.29 19.04
CA ALA A 162 -0.96 3.78 20.26
C ALA A 162 -1.40 4.89 21.24
N ASN A 163 -2.50 4.64 21.96
CA ASN A 163 -3.07 5.54 22.96
C ASN A 163 -3.47 6.94 22.42
N GLY A 164 -3.95 7.00 21.18
CA GLY A 164 -4.34 8.27 20.53
C GLY A 164 -3.14 9.15 20.20
N GLY A 165 -1.99 8.53 19.95
CA GLY A 165 -0.77 9.21 19.54
C GLY A 165 -0.88 9.86 18.15
N PRO A 166 0.23 10.39 17.61
CA PRO A 166 0.23 11.08 16.34
C PRO A 166 -0.06 10.14 15.15
N MET A 167 -0.49 10.73 14.05
CA MET A 167 -0.51 10.13 12.71
C MET A 167 0.90 10.02 12.13
N TRP A 168 0.97 9.48 10.91
CA TRP A 168 2.18 9.52 10.08
C TRP A 168 2.92 10.86 10.14
N ASN A 169 4.24 10.76 10.26
CA ASN A 169 5.20 11.86 10.31
C ASN A 169 4.99 12.83 11.48
N ASN A 170 4.64 12.29 12.65
CA ASN A 170 4.42 13.03 13.91
C ASN A 170 3.31 14.09 13.84
N ARG A 171 2.35 13.95 12.90
CA ARG A 171 1.24 14.90 12.79
C ARG A 171 0.21 14.65 13.89
N PRO A 172 -0.33 15.69 14.55
CA PRO A 172 -1.28 15.49 15.64
C PRO A 172 -2.59 14.90 15.10
N ALA A 173 -3.13 13.89 15.80
CA ALA A 173 -4.38 13.23 15.47
C ALA A 173 -5.59 14.19 15.42
N SER A 174 -5.50 15.34 16.11
CA SER A 174 -6.53 16.39 16.09
C SER A 174 -6.75 17.06 14.73
N LEU A 175 -5.87 16.81 13.74
CA LEU A 175 -6.10 17.22 12.36
C LEU A 175 -7.20 16.40 11.66
N VAL A 176 -7.63 15.28 12.24
CA VAL A 176 -8.74 14.48 11.74
C VAL A 176 -10.00 14.88 12.50
N THR A 177 -11.00 15.35 11.77
CA THR A 177 -12.30 15.77 12.31
C THR A 177 -13.43 15.10 11.54
N GLU A 178 -14.68 15.27 11.99
CA GLU A 178 -15.85 14.80 11.24
C GLU A 178 -16.02 15.49 9.88
N ALA A 179 -15.38 16.63 9.66
CA ALA A 179 -15.34 17.31 8.36
C ALA A 179 -14.25 16.77 7.41
N GLY A 180 -13.40 15.84 7.88
CA GLY A 180 -12.29 15.26 7.13
C GLY A 180 -10.93 15.45 7.80
N ALA A 181 -9.91 14.81 7.23
CA ALA A 181 -8.51 14.92 7.64
C ALA A 181 -7.80 16.11 6.97
N GLY A 182 -7.16 16.96 7.78
CA GLY A 182 -6.38 18.10 7.30
C GLY A 182 -4.97 17.75 6.80
N ALA A 183 -4.54 16.50 6.94
CA ALA A 183 -3.27 15.98 6.42
C ALA A 183 -3.34 14.45 6.30
N ASN A 184 -2.41 13.88 5.54
CA ASN A 184 -2.24 12.43 5.35
C ASN A 184 -3.47 11.74 4.73
N SER A 185 -4.33 12.52 4.07
CA SER A 185 -5.58 12.08 3.47
C SER A 185 -5.38 11.43 2.11
N ILE A 186 -6.37 10.65 1.69
CA ILE A 186 -6.31 9.86 0.46
C ILE A 186 -6.14 10.70 -0.81
N ASP A 187 -6.65 11.94 -0.82
CA ASP A 187 -6.56 12.85 -1.97
C ASP A 187 -5.14 13.35 -2.23
N VAL A 188 -4.20 13.15 -1.30
CA VAL A 188 -2.76 13.32 -1.53
C VAL A 188 -2.27 12.40 -2.65
N TRP A 189 -2.91 11.23 -2.86
CA TRP A 189 -2.56 10.25 -3.89
C TRP A 189 -3.41 10.35 -5.16
N ARG A 190 -3.99 11.53 -5.41
CA ARG A 190 -4.87 11.83 -6.56
C ARG A 190 -4.32 11.48 -7.95
N ASP A 191 -3.01 11.45 -8.11
CA ASP A 191 -2.36 11.14 -9.39
C ASP A 191 -2.19 9.63 -9.63
N GLY A 192 -2.72 8.81 -8.72
CA GLY A 192 -2.66 7.36 -8.78
C GLY A 192 -1.30 6.78 -8.39
N ILE A 193 -1.31 5.48 -8.16
CA ILE A 193 -0.16 4.68 -7.80
C ILE A 193 0.11 3.72 -8.95
N VAL A 194 1.24 3.89 -9.62
CA VAL A 194 1.71 2.98 -10.68
C VAL A 194 3.07 2.47 -10.25
N THR A 195 3.18 1.16 -10.04
CA THR A 195 4.42 0.53 -9.59
C THR A 195 4.51 -0.92 -10.04
N ARG A 196 5.64 -1.57 -9.74
CA ARG A 196 5.77 -3.01 -9.90
C ARG A 196 5.06 -3.72 -8.75
N GLY A 197 4.07 -4.54 -9.07
CA GLY A 197 3.45 -5.46 -8.12
C GLY A 197 4.15 -6.80 -8.14
N ILE A 198 4.29 -7.42 -6.96
CA ILE A 198 4.78 -8.79 -6.82
C ILE A 198 3.75 -9.59 -6.02
N LEU A 199 3.27 -10.70 -6.60
CA LEU A 199 2.39 -11.63 -5.91
C LEU A 199 3.20 -12.66 -5.11
N TYR A 200 2.93 -12.70 -3.80
CA TYR A 200 3.41 -13.70 -2.86
C TYR A 200 2.28 -14.70 -2.56
N ASP A 201 2.30 -15.86 -3.22
CA ASP A 201 1.22 -16.86 -3.15
C ASP A 201 1.51 -17.94 -2.11
N ILE A 202 1.15 -17.65 -0.86
CA ILE A 202 1.54 -18.45 0.29
C ILE A 202 0.79 -19.78 0.40
N PRO A 203 -0.54 -19.87 0.13
CA PRO A 203 -1.22 -21.15 0.04
C PRO A 203 -0.56 -22.07 -0.99
N LYS A 204 -0.23 -21.54 -2.17
CA LYS A 204 0.44 -22.31 -3.22
C LYS A 204 1.82 -22.80 -2.78
N MET A 205 2.61 -21.95 -2.10
CA MET A 205 3.89 -22.34 -1.52
C MET A 205 3.75 -23.49 -0.51
N ARG A 206 2.68 -23.48 0.29
CA ARG A 206 2.41 -24.48 1.34
C ARG A 206 1.67 -25.72 0.84
N GLY A 207 1.23 -25.75 -0.42
CA GLY A 207 0.39 -26.85 -0.93
C GLY A 207 -1.01 -26.88 -0.31
N HIS A 208 -1.54 -25.72 0.08
CA HIS A 208 -2.88 -25.55 0.66
C HIS A 208 -3.73 -24.61 -0.20
N ASP A 209 -5.06 -24.64 -0.02
CA ASP A 209 -5.97 -23.73 -0.73
C ASP A 209 -6.02 -22.33 -0.08
N HIS A 210 -5.83 -22.27 1.24
CA HIS A 210 -5.82 -21.03 2.01
C HIS A 210 -4.93 -21.15 3.26
N VAL A 211 -4.55 -20.00 3.82
CA VAL A 211 -3.89 -19.86 5.12
C VAL A 211 -4.86 -20.29 6.23
N ARG A 212 -4.35 -20.99 7.24
CA ARG A 212 -5.13 -21.49 8.37
C ARG A 212 -4.94 -20.61 9.60
N ILE A 213 -5.95 -20.60 10.48
CA ILE A 213 -5.85 -20.01 11.81
C ILE A 213 -4.74 -20.73 12.59
N GLY A 214 -3.88 -19.97 13.26
CA GLY A 214 -2.70 -20.50 13.96
C GLY A 214 -1.47 -20.77 13.08
N GLU A 215 -1.57 -20.63 11.76
CA GLU A 215 -0.46 -20.78 10.82
C GLU A 215 -0.28 -19.50 9.97
N PRO A 216 0.04 -18.34 10.58
CA PRO A 216 0.04 -17.06 9.87
C PRO A 216 1.10 -16.97 8.77
N VAL A 217 0.92 -16.01 7.86
CA VAL A 217 1.96 -15.60 6.90
C VAL A 217 2.97 -14.73 7.62
N GLU A 218 4.13 -15.31 7.88
CA GLU A 218 5.29 -14.64 8.48
C GLU A 218 6.24 -14.07 7.42
N GLY A 219 7.07 -13.09 7.78
CA GLY A 219 7.98 -12.40 6.86
C GLY A 219 8.97 -13.32 6.13
N TRP A 220 9.45 -14.39 6.77
CA TRP A 220 10.37 -15.34 6.12
C TRP A 220 9.70 -16.16 5.02
N HIS A 221 8.36 -16.30 5.04
CA HIS A 221 7.64 -16.92 3.93
C HIS A 221 7.69 -16.05 2.67
N LEU A 222 7.73 -14.73 2.83
CA LEU A 222 7.90 -13.81 1.70
C LEU A 222 9.31 -13.94 1.10
N GLU A 223 10.34 -14.04 1.95
CA GLU A 223 11.71 -14.30 1.48
C GLU A 223 11.84 -15.65 0.77
N ASP A 224 11.26 -16.70 1.34
CA ASP A 224 11.33 -18.05 0.78
C ASP A 224 10.59 -18.13 -0.56
N TRP A 225 9.42 -17.48 -0.66
CA TRP A 225 8.70 -17.36 -1.93
C TRP A 225 9.50 -16.58 -2.98
N ALA A 226 10.07 -15.44 -2.61
CA ALA A 226 10.88 -14.65 -3.54
C ALA A 226 12.06 -15.47 -4.08
N LYS A 227 12.76 -16.21 -3.21
CA LYS A 227 13.84 -17.13 -3.61
C LYS A 227 13.33 -18.23 -4.54
N GLN A 228 12.21 -18.86 -4.20
CA GLN A 228 11.63 -19.96 -4.99
C GLN A 228 11.24 -19.52 -6.41
N GLN A 229 10.72 -18.30 -6.56
CA GLN A 229 10.29 -17.76 -7.86
C GLN A 229 11.40 -16.97 -8.58
N GLY A 230 12.62 -16.90 -8.02
CA GLY A 230 13.72 -16.12 -8.60
C GLY A 230 13.46 -14.60 -8.62
N LEU A 231 12.62 -14.11 -7.72
CA LEU A 231 12.27 -12.70 -7.60
C LEU A 231 13.29 -11.97 -6.73
N THR A 232 13.64 -10.75 -7.14
CA THR A 232 14.43 -9.82 -6.32
C THR A 232 13.56 -8.63 -5.93
N PRO A 233 13.08 -8.57 -4.67
CA PRO A 233 12.38 -7.40 -4.14
C PRO A 233 13.25 -6.15 -4.26
N GLN A 234 12.64 -5.03 -4.63
CA GLN A 234 13.30 -3.74 -4.81
C GLN A 234 12.49 -2.62 -4.16
N PRO A 235 13.15 -1.51 -3.75
CA PRO A 235 12.44 -0.34 -3.30
C PRO A 235 11.43 0.16 -4.33
N GLY A 236 10.21 0.43 -3.87
CA GLY A 236 9.10 0.86 -4.72
C GLY A 236 8.08 -0.25 -5.02
N ASP A 237 8.41 -1.52 -4.78
CA ASP A 237 7.51 -2.63 -5.07
C ASP A 237 6.24 -2.60 -4.20
N ALA A 238 5.11 -2.98 -4.80
CA ALA A 238 3.92 -3.37 -4.06
C ALA A 238 4.00 -4.86 -3.71
N VAL A 239 3.96 -5.17 -2.41
CA VAL A 239 4.02 -6.55 -1.89
C VAL A 239 2.59 -7.05 -1.71
N LEU A 240 2.14 -7.95 -2.60
CA LEU A 240 0.77 -8.47 -2.59
C LEU A 240 0.75 -9.90 -2.04
N ILE A 241 0.20 -10.09 -0.85
CA ILE A 241 0.18 -11.37 -0.14
C ILE A 241 -1.17 -12.05 -0.40
N ARG A 242 -1.16 -13.16 -1.14
CA ARG A 242 -2.32 -14.03 -1.24
C ARG A 242 -2.30 -15.04 -0.10
N SER A 243 -3.40 -15.08 0.63
CA SER A 243 -3.72 -15.98 1.72
C SER A 243 -4.91 -16.90 1.39
N GLY A 244 -5.58 -16.72 0.25
CA GLY A 244 -6.64 -17.62 -0.23
C GLY A 244 -8.00 -17.30 0.38
N SER A 245 -8.40 -16.03 0.33
CA SER A 245 -9.66 -15.56 0.95
C SER A 245 -10.91 -16.28 0.45
N ALA A 246 -11.08 -16.41 -0.88
CA ALA A 246 -12.26 -17.05 -1.44
C ALA A 246 -12.34 -18.56 -1.09
N PRO A 247 -11.26 -19.36 -1.20
CA PRO A 247 -11.24 -20.72 -0.66
C PRO A 247 -11.56 -20.80 0.84
N PHE A 248 -10.98 -19.92 1.67
CA PHE A 248 -11.25 -19.89 3.10
C PHE A 248 -12.74 -19.73 3.41
N TRP A 249 -13.40 -18.75 2.80
CA TRP A 249 -14.83 -18.50 3.04
C TRP A 249 -15.73 -19.62 2.51
N ARG A 250 -15.36 -20.29 1.41
CA ARG A 250 -16.09 -21.48 0.93
C ARG A 250 -15.98 -22.66 1.90
N ALA A 251 -14.80 -22.86 2.48
CA ALA A 251 -14.57 -23.92 3.46
C ALA A 251 -15.21 -23.63 4.83
N ASN A 252 -15.45 -22.35 5.14
CA ASN A 252 -15.94 -21.92 6.45
C ASN A 252 -17.15 -20.95 6.33
N PRO A 253 -18.29 -21.39 5.78
CA PRO A 253 -19.42 -20.50 5.45
C PRO A 253 -20.15 -19.90 6.65
N GLY A 254 -19.89 -20.38 7.87
CA GLY A 254 -20.45 -19.83 9.11
C GLY A 254 -19.41 -19.16 10.01
N PHE A 255 -18.19 -18.96 9.51
CA PHE A 255 -17.12 -18.33 10.27
C PHE A 255 -17.43 -16.86 10.53
N GLU A 256 -17.16 -16.40 11.74
CA GLU A 256 -17.41 -15.03 12.16
C GLU A 256 -16.09 -14.39 12.56
N MET A 257 -15.67 -13.37 11.81
CA MET A 257 -14.53 -12.55 12.20
C MET A 257 -14.94 -11.64 13.35
N ALA A 258 -14.31 -11.83 14.50
CA ALA A 258 -14.66 -11.13 15.74
C ALA A 258 -13.43 -10.54 16.44
N MET A 259 -13.68 -9.78 17.51
CA MET A 259 -12.66 -9.26 18.42
C MET A 259 -12.66 -10.05 19.73
N PRO A 260 -11.49 -10.40 20.31
CA PRO A 260 -10.13 -10.27 19.73
C PRO A 260 -10.01 -11.04 18.42
N LEU A 261 -9.17 -10.53 17.51
CA LEU A 261 -9.01 -11.08 16.14
C LEU A 261 -8.92 -12.61 16.19
N ASN A 262 -9.80 -13.30 15.47
CA ASN A 262 -9.80 -14.76 15.29
C ASN A 262 -9.50 -15.16 13.84
N THR A 263 -8.91 -14.26 13.07
CA THR A 263 -8.69 -14.33 11.62
C THR A 263 -7.50 -15.22 11.22
N PRO A 264 -7.59 -15.99 10.11
CA PRO A 264 -6.40 -16.39 9.38
C PRO A 264 -5.77 -15.16 8.72
N GLY A 265 -4.46 -15.17 8.46
CA GLY A 265 -3.87 -14.02 7.77
C GLY A 265 -2.40 -13.83 8.01
N VAL A 266 -2.02 -12.56 8.11
CA VAL A 266 -0.63 -12.10 8.08
C VAL A 266 -0.14 -11.74 9.49
N ALA A 267 1.05 -12.22 9.87
CA ALA A 267 1.68 -11.88 11.15
C ALA A 267 2.48 -10.57 11.05
N VAL A 268 2.73 -9.93 12.19
CA VAL A 268 3.45 -8.64 12.24
C VAL A 268 4.89 -8.73 11.76
N SER A 269 5.50 -9.93 11.74
CA SER A 269 6.88 -10.13 11.29
C SER A 269 7.09 -9.74 9.82
N VAL A 270 6.03 -9.69 9.00
CA VAL A 270 6.14 -9.21 7.60
C VAL A 270 6.60 -7.76 7.53
N LEU A 271 6.36 -6.95 8.56
CA LEU A 271 6.78 -5.55 8.59
C LEU A 271 8.30 -5.39 8.45
N GLU A 272 9.06 -6.36 8.95
CA GLU A 272 10.53 -6.38 8.79
C GLU A 272 10.90 -6.55 7.32
N PHE A 273 10.28 -7.52 6.63
CA PHE A 273 10.49 -7.73 5.20
C PHE A 273 10.10 -6.50 4.37
N LEU A 274 8.95 -5.90 4.65
CA LEU A 274 8.45 -4.71 3.94
C LEU A 274 9.39 -3.51 4.12
N HIS A 275 9.86 -3.30 5.36
CA HIS A 275 10.80 -2.23 5.66
C HIS A 275 12.17 -2.44 5.00
N ASP A 276 12.72 -3.65 5.09
CA ASP A 276 14.06 -3.98 4.62
C ASP A 276 14.16 -3.99 3.09
N THR A 277 13.08 -4.36 2.41
CA THR A 277 12.98 -4.34 0.94
C THR A 277 12.57 -2.98 0.37
N GLY A 278 12.11 -2.05 1.21
CA GLY A 278 11.63 -0.74 0.78
C GLY A 278 10.30 -0.83 0.02
N ALA A 279 9.40 -1.71 0.45
CA ALA A 279 8.07 -1.84 -0.13
C ALA A 279 7.34 -0.48 -0.11
N ALA A 280 6.69 -0.14 -1.22
CA ALA A 280 5.92 1.09 -1.34
C ALA A 280 4.52 0.96 -0.72
N LEU A 281 3.93 -0.23 -0.78
CA LEU A 281 2.66 -0.58 -0.15
C LEU A 281 2.60 -2.10 0.05
N MET A 282 1.69 -2.54 0.91
CA MET A 282 1.32 -3.95 1.02
C MET A 282 -0.16 -4.12 0.67
N GLY A 283 -0.50 -5.24 0.02
CA GLY A 283 -1.90 -5.66 -0.13
C GLY A 283 -2.10 -7.10 0.29
N TRP A 284 -3.29 -7.44 0.77
CA TRP A 284 -3.66 -8.79 1.16
C TRP A 284 -5.12 -9.11 0.82
N ASP A 285 -5.47 -10.39 0.81
CA ASP A 285 -6.85 -10.87 0.64
C ASP A 285 -7.49 -11.40 1.95
N LEU A 286 -6.68 -11.65 2.97
CA LEU A 286 -7.05 -11.89 4.36
C LEU A 286 -6.14 -11.02 5.24
N GLN A 287 -6.72 -10.37 6.25
CA GLN A 287 -6.07 -9.33 7.04
C GLN A 287 -5.01 -9.89 8.02
N GLU A 288 -4.80 -9.23 9.14
CA GLU A 288 -3.89 -9.66 10.19
C GLU A 288 -4.36 -10.98 10.82
N ALA A 289 -3.41 -11.82 11.24
CA ALA A 289 -3.71 -13.08 11.90
C ALA A 289 -4.02 -12.92 13.39
N SER A 290 -4.90 -13.78 13.90
CA SER A 290 -5.15 -13.99 15.33
C SER A 290 -3.95 -14.55 16.09
N GLY A 291 -4.00 -14.53 17.42
CA GLY A 291 -2.97 -15.12 18.29
C GLY A 291 -1.69 -14.30 18.37
N GLN A 292 -1.75 -13.05 17.92
CA GLN A 292 -0.67 -12.06 17.94
C GLN A 292 -0.94 -11.06 19.07
N GLU A 293 -1.04 -11.56 20.31
CA GLU A 293 -1.39 -10.74 21.49
C GLU A 293 -0.21 -9.86 21.91
N TYR A 294 -0.02 -8.76 21.20
CA TYR A 294 0.85 -7.68 21.60
C TYR A 294 0.05 -6.71 22.45
N THR A 295 0.36 -6.67 23.75
CA THR A 295 -0.39 -5.99 24.81
C THR A 295 -1.17 -4.74 24.35
N GLY A 296 -2.50 -4.89 24.27
CA GLY A 296 -3.46 -3.78 24.09
C GLY A 296 -3.75 -3.34 22.65
N GLU A 297 -3.13 -3.95 21.63
CA GLU A 297 -3.34 -3.55 20.23
C GLU A 297 -4.40 -4.41 19.54
N ARG A 298 -5.42 -3.77 18.99
CA ARG A 298 -6.50 -4.45 18.25
C ARG A 298 -6.06 -4.92 16.86
N ILE A 299 -5.26 -4.10 16.18
CA ILE A 299 -4.80 -4.33 14.81
C ILE A 299 -3.29 -4.06 14.73
N PRO A 300 -2.44 -4.97 15.24
CA PRO A 300 -1.04 -4.66 15.53
C PRO A 300 -0.20 -4.37 14.29
N LEU A 301 -0.52 -4.93 13.12
CA LEU A 301 0.22 -4.63 11.91
C LEU A 301 -0.08 -3.20 11.45
N HIS A 302 -1.35 -2.81 11.38
CA HIS A 302 -1.78 -1.44 11.05
C HIS A 302 -1.17 -0.41 11.99
N ALA A 303 -1.15 -0.71 13.29
CA ALA A 303 -0.61 0.17 14.34
C ALA A 303 0.89 0.47 14.17
N ILE A 304 1.62 -0.31 13.38
CA ILE A 304 3.02 -0.04 13.01
C ILE A 304 3.12 0.47 11.56
N ALA A 305 2.51 -0.23 10.60
CA ALA A 305 2.62 0.06 9.18
C ALA A 305 2.22 1.51 8.86
N ILE A 306 1.06 1.94 9.33
CA ILE A 306 0.51 3.24 8.94
C ILE A 306 1.22 4.38 9.70
N PRO A 307 1.11 4.50 11.03
CA PRO A 307 1.60 5.69 11.72
C PRO A 307 3.13 5.74 11.81
N HIS A 308 3.85 4.61 11.83
CA HIS A 308 5.31 4.61 12.01
C HIS A 308 6.09 4.41 10.71
N MET A 309 5.67 3.48 9.85
CA MET A 309 6.37 3.24 8.57
C MET A 309 5.90 4.18 7.46
N GLY A 310 4.69 4.73 7.55
CA GLY A 310 4.06 5.47 6.47
C GLY A 310 3.65 4.58 5.31
N LEU A 311 3.31 3.32 5.61
CA LEU A 311 3.04 2.26 4.64
C LEU A 311 1.53 2.15 4.38
N PRO A 312 1.05 2.43 3.15
CA PRO A 312 -0.32 2.17 2.77
C PRO A 312 -0.64 0.67 2.76
N LEU A 313 -1.88 0.35 3.14
CA LEU A 313 -2.40 -1.01 3.16
C LEU A 313 -3.56 -1.12 2.17
N LEU A 314 -3.49 -2.09 1.26
CA LEU A 314 -4.54 -2.47 0.32
C LEU A 314 -5.27 -3.68 0.90
N ASP A 315 -6.41 -3.41 1.49
CA ASP A 315 -7.23 -4.35 2.23
C ASP A 315 -8.22 -5.09 1.37
N ASN A 316 -8.44 -6.36 1.72
CA ASN A 316 -9.42 -7.27 1.11
C ASN A 316 -9.35 -7.29 -0.42
N ALA A 317 -8.14 -7.28 -0.99
CA ALA A 317 -7.96 -7.50 -2.42
C ALA A 317 -8.38 -8.92 -2.82
N ASN A 318 -8.60 -9.15 -4.11
CA ASN A 318 -8.91 -10.46 -4.65
C ASN A 318 -7.77 -10.92 -5.56
N PHE A 319 -6.95 -11.84 -5.08
CA PHE A 319 -5.80 -12.34 -5.83
C PHE A 319 -6.04 -13.69 -6.49
N GLU A 320 -7.27 -14.21 -6.54
CA GLU A 320 -7.54 -15.53 -7.15
C GLU A 320 -7.27 -15.52 -8.66
N GLY A 321 -7.84 -14.53 -9.37
CA GLY A 321 -7.58 -14.36 -10.80
C GLY A 321 -6.10 -14.06 -11.08
N LEU A 322 -5.47 -13.25 -10.24
CA LEU A 322 -4.06 -12.90 -10.39
C LEU A 322 -3.15 -14.12 -10.19
N SER A 323 -3.40 -14.93 -9.16
CA SER A 323 -2.69 -16.18 -8.91
C SER A 323 -2.81 -17.14 -10.10
N ALA A 324 -4.00 -17.28 -10.69
CA ALA A 324 -4.19 -18.11 -11.87
C ALA A 324 -3.34 -17.64 -13.06
N VAL A 325 -3.31 -16.33 -13.34
CA VAL A 325 -2.46 -15.78 -14.43
C VAL A 325 -0.97 -15.95 -14.13
N CYS A 326 -0.54 -15.70 -12.89
CA CYS A 326 0.86 -15.93 -12.50
C CYS A 326 1.26 -17.40 -12.62
N ALA A 327 0.34 -18.32 -12.28
CA ALA A 327 0.56 -19.76 -12.40
C ALA A 327 0.67 -20.22 -13.86
N GLU A 328 -0.19 -19.69 -14.73
CA GLU A 328 -0.22 -19.97 -16.16
C GLU A 328 1.06 -19.49 -16.86
N THR A 329 1.51 -18.27 -16.54
CA THR A 329 2.63 -17.60 -17.21
C THR A 329 4.00 -17.88 -16.56
N GLY A 330 4.01 -18.37 -15.32
CA GLY A 330 5.22 -18.45 -14.49
C GLY A 330 5.78 -17.08 -14.06
N ARG A 331 5.03 -15.98 -14.26
CA ARG A 331 5.45 -14.61 -13.93
C ARG A 331 4.67 -14.10 -12.74
N TYR A 332 5.38 -13.71 -11.68
CA TYR A 332 4.77 -13.18 -10.45
C TYR A 332 5.02 -11.67 -10.23
N GLU A 333 5.62 -11.01 -11.23
CA GLU A 333 5.80 -9.55 -11.27
C GLU A 333 5.08 -8.94 -12.48
N PHE A 334 4.41 -7.81 -12.25
CA PHE A 334 3.55 -7.14 -13.22
C PHE A 334 3.50 -5.63 -12.94
N MET A 335 3.00 -4.86 -13.89
CA MET A 335 2.63 -3.47 -13.61
C MET A 335 1.35 -3.47 -12.78
N LEU A 336 1.36 -2.80 -11.63
CA LEU A 336 0.21 -2.58 -10.79
C LEU A 336 -0.21 -1.11 -10.87
N THR A 337 -1.49 -0.88 -11.13
CA THR A 337 -2.11 0.45 -11.07
C THR A 337 -3.22 0.46 -10.02
N ILE A 338 -3.17 1.43 -9.12
CA ILE A 338 -4.21 1.70 -8.12
C ILE A 338 -4.58 3.17 -8.24
N ALA A 339 -5.86 3.45 -8.47
CA ALA A 339 -6.38 4.80 -8.55
C ALA A 339 -7.43 5.00 -7.44
N PRO A 340 -7.05 5.58 -6.29
CA PRO A 340 -8.00 6.03 -5.29
C PRO A 340 -8.96 7.08 -5.85
N LEU A 341 -10.20 7.07 -5.39
CA LEU A 341 -11.10 8.20 -5.56
C LEU A 341 -10.49 9.43 -4.86
N VAL A 342 -10.66 10.60 -5.48
CA VAL A 342 -10.19 11.88 -4.91
C VAL A 342 -11.19 12.37 -3.86
N VAL A 343 -11.21 11.70 -2.71
CA VAL A 343 -12.04 12.06 -1.56
C VAL A 343 -11.26 13.03 -0.68
N LEU A 344 -11.57 14.32 -0.76
CA LEU A 344 -10.89 15.36 0.01
C LEU A 344 -10.99 15.07 1.52
N GLY A 345 -9.84 14.96 2.19
CA GLY A 345 -9.79 14.65 3.62
C GLY A 345 -10.22 13.21 3.98
N GLY A 346 -10.35 12.31 3.00
CA GLY A 346 -10.76 10.93 3.22
C GLY A 346 -9.66 10.08 3.88
N THR A 347 -10.07 9.12 4.71
CA THR A 347 -9.17 8.19 5.43
C THR A 347 -8.75 6.97 4.60
N GLY A 348 -9.21 6.87 3.36
CA GLY A 348 -8.94 5.77 2.45
C GLY A 348 -9.86 5.86 1.25
N SER A 349 -9.85 4.85 0.39
CA SER A 349 -10.75 4.79 -0.77
C SER A 349 -11.02 3.36 -1.21
N PRO A 350 -12.26 3.02 -1.63
CA PRO A 350 -12.50 1.79 -2.36
C PRO A 350 -11.77 1.87 -3.71
N VAL A 351 -11.09 0.79 -4.09
CA VAL A 351 -10.25 0.77 -5.29
C VAL A 351 -10.44 -0.51 -6.09
N ASN A 352 -10.19 -0.41 -7.38
CA ASN A 352 -9.97 -1.56 -8.25
C ASN A 352 -8.50 -1.59 -8.69
N PRO A 353 -7.62 -2.28 -7.94
CA PRO A 353 -6.23 -2.48 -8.36
C PRO A 353 -6.20 -3.32 -9.63
N ILE A 354 -5.48 -2.86 -10.65
CA ILE A 354 -5.33 -3.58 -11.91
C ILE A 354 -3.88 -4.04 -12.05
N ALA A 355 -3.68 -5.35 -12.13
CA ALA A 355 -2.43 -5.95 -12.57
C ALA A 355 -2.41 -6.06 -14.10
N MET A 356 -1.28 -5.76 -14.73
CA MET A 356 -1.10 -5.81 -16.19
C MET A 356 0.23 -6.46 -16.56
N PHE A 357 0.19 -7.43 -17.49
CA PHE A 357 1.29 -8.32 -17.88
C PHE A 357 1.86 -8.09 -19.27
#